data_AF-A0A1I0QC87-F1
#
_entry.id   AF-A0A1I0QC87-F1
#
_cell.length_a   1.000
_cell.length_b   1.000
_cell.length_c   1.000
_cell.angle_alpha   90.00
_cell.angle_beta   90.00
_cell.angle_gamma   90.00
#
_symmetry.space_group_name_H-M   'P 1'
#
loop_
_entity.id
_entity.type
_entity.pdbx_description
1 polymer ?
#
loop_
_entity_poly.entity_id
_entity_poly.type
_entity_poly.pdbx_seq_one_letter_code
_entity_poly.pdbx_strand_id
1 'polypeptide(L)' 'MFDERGEIEVETLLKVVLGLVAVLLVLEIVQTVIGGIASLLGPFFIVIQLAIAALIVLWLVDRI' A
#
# COMPACT_ATOMS: atom_id res chain seq x y z
N MET A 1 -11.97 -21.41 32.61
CA MET A 1 -10.94 -20.91 31.68
C MET A 1 -11.61 -20.87 30.33
N PHE A 2 -12.00 -19.67 29.87
CA PHE A 2 -12.63 -19.48 28.57
C PHE A 2 -11.53 -19.65 27.51
N ASP A 3 -11.37 -20.86 27.00
CA ASP A 3 -10.47 -21.13 25.89
C ASP A 3 -11.21 -20.85 24.58
N GLU A 4 -11.33 -19.57 24.23
CA GLU A 4 -11.98 -19.08 23.01
C GLU A 4 -11.09 -19.23 21.75
N ARG A 5 -9.91 -19.87 21.87
CA ARG A 5 -8.89 -19.96 20.82
C ARG A 5 -9.30 -20.81 19.59
N GLY A 6 -10.54 -21.27 19.52
CA GLY A 6 -11.08 -22.08 18.43
C GLY A 6 -12.55 -21.80 18.10
N GLU A 7 -13.11 -20.67 18.53
CA GLU A 7 -14.53 -20.34 18.25
C GLU A 7 -14.80 -20.00 16.77
N ILE A 8 -13.75 -19.63 16.02
CA ILE A 8 -13.85 -19.39 14.58
C ILE A 8 -13.88 -20.71 13.81
N GLU A 9 -14.96 -20.92 13.06
CA GLU A 9 -15.07 -22.01 12.10
C GLU A 9 -13.94 -21.95 11.06
N VAL A 10 -13.36 -23.11 10.74
CA VAL A 10 -12.24 -23.24 9.78
C VAL A 10 -12.59 -22.62 8.43
N GLU A 11 -13.83 -22.76 7.97
CA GLU A 11 -14.30 -22.15 6.73
C GLU A 11 -14.24 -20.62 6.77
N THR A 12 -14.64 -20.02 7.89
CA THR A 12 -14.58 -18.57 8.09
C THR A 12 -13.13 -18.08 8.11
N LEU A 13 -12.24 -18.81 8.79
CA LEU A 13 -10.81 -18.51 8.78
C LEU A 13 -10.24 -18.58 7.36
N LEU A 14 -10.57 -19.62 6.59
CA LEU A 14 -10.12 -19.77 5.21
C LEU A 14 -10.61 -18.63 4.31
N LYS A 15 -11.86 -18.18 4.46
CA LYS A 15 -12.39 -17.02 3.71
C LYS A 15 -11.65 -15.73 4.06
N VAL A 16 -11.36 -15.50 5.35
CA VAL A 16 -10.60 -14.33 5.80
C VAL A 16 -9.18 -14.37 5.24
N VAL A 17 -8.49 -15.51 5.37
CA VAL A 17 -7.14 -15.68 4.81
C VAL A 17 -7.15 -15.47 3.30
N LEU A 18 -8.12 -16.02 2.58
CA LEU A 18 -8.26 -15.83 1.14
C LEU A 18 -8.46 -14.35 0.78
N GLY A 19 -9.30 -13.63 1.53
CA GLY A 19 -9.49 -12.19 1.37
C GLY A 19 -8.20 -11.41 1.61
N LEU A 20 -7.45 -11.75 2.67
CA LEU A 20 -6.16 -11.13 2.97
C LEU A 20 -5.14 -11.41 1.85
N VAL A 21 -5.07 -12.63 1.35
CA VAL A 21 -4.21 -12.97 0.20
C VAL A 21 -4.61 -12.17 -1.04
N ALA A 22 -5.90 -12.02 -1.32
CA ALA A 22 -6.37 -11.19 -2.42
C ALA A 22 -5.94 -9.72 -2.27
N VAL A 23 -6.05 -9.15 -1.06
CA VAL A 23 -5.55 -7.79 -0.77
C VAL A 23 -4.04 -7.71 -0.98
N LEU A 24 -3.29 -8.70 -0.51
CA LEU A 24 -1.83 -8.76 -0.71
C LEU A 24 -1.46 -8.79 -2.19
N LEU A 25 -2.16 -9.57 -3.00
CA LEU A 25 -1.95 -9.63 -4.45
C LEU A 25 -2.21 -8.27 -5.12
N VAL A 26 -3.27 -7.57 -4.71
CA VAL A 26 -3.54 -6.22 -5.22
C VAL A 26 -2.41 -5.25 -4.86
N LEU A 27 -1.93 -5.29 -3.60
CA LEU A 27 -0.80 -4.46 -3.18
C LEU A 27 0.48 -4.79 -3.96
N GLU A 28 0.74 -6.07 -4.24
CA GLU A 28 1.89 -6.51 -5.03
C GLU A 28 1.82 -5.98 -6.48
N ILE A 29 0.64 -6.02 -7.10
CA ILE A 29 0.43 -5.43 -8.43
C ILE A 29 0.70 -3.92 -8.39
N VAL A 30 0.16 -3.21 -7.40
CA VAL A 30 0.37 -1.76 -7.26
C VAL A 30 1.86 -1.44 -7.07
N GLN A 31 2.56 -2.19 -6.23
CA GLN A 31 4.00 -2.02 -6.01
C GLN A 31 4.80 -2.30 -7.29
N THR A 32 4.43 -3.33 -8.05
CA THR A 32 5.09 -3.67 -9.32
C THR A 32 4.91 -2.56 -10.35
N VAL A 33 3.71 -2.00 -10.47
CA VAL A 33 3.41 -0.89 -11.39
C VAL A 33 4.18 0.37 -10.99
N ILE A 34 4.12 0.77 -9.71
CA ILE A 34 4.85 1.93 -9.21
C ILE A 34 6.35 1.74 -9.39
N GLY A 35 6.88 0.55 -9.06
CA GLY A 35 8.27 0.19 -9.24
C GLY A 35 8.72 0.24 -10.70
N GLY A 36 7.89 -0.21 -11.64
CA GLY A 36 8.14 -0.11 -13.07
C GLY A 36 8.23 1.34 -13.55
N ILE A 37 7.31 2.20 -13.10
CA ILE A 37 7.36 3.64 -13.41
C ILE A 37 8.60 4.29 -12.78
N ALA A 38 8.90 3.96 -11.53
CA ALA A 38 10.08 4.47 -10.84
C ALA A 38 11.38 4.03 -11.53
N SER A 39 11.46 2.79 -12.02
CA SER A 39 12.64 2.29 -12.75
C SER A 39 12.84 3.02 -14.07
N LEU A 40 11.75 3.36 -14.78
CA LEU A 40 11.80 4.13 -16.03
C LEU A 40 12.33 5.56 -15.79
N LEU A 41 11.96 6.17 -14.66
CA LEU A 41 12.44 7.49 -14.26
C LEU A 41 13.87 7.44 -13.67
N GLY A 42 14.31 6.27 -13.21
CA GLY A 42 15.63 6.01 -12.67
C GLY A 42 16.00 6.99 -11.54
N PRO A 43 17.21 7.57 -11.53
CA PRO A 43 17.65 8.47 -10.46
C PRO A 43 16.82 9.77 -10.36
N PHE A 44 16.13 10.16 -11.43
CA PHE A 44 15.27 11.36 -11.42
C PHE A 44 13.98 11.17 -10.61
N PHE A 45 13.60 9.93 -10.29
CA PHE A 45 12.43 9.64 -9.47
C PHE A 45 12.46 10.37 -8.12
N ILE A 46 13.63 10.42 -7.47
CA ILE A 46 13.83 11.11 -6.19
C ILE A 46 13.62 12.62 -6.36
N VAL A 47 14.18 13.21 -7.43
CA VAL A 47 14.07 14.64 -7.71
C VAL A 47 12.61 15.03 -7.97
N ILE A 48 11.88 14.22 -8.75
CA ILE A 48 10.46 14.43 -9.04
C ILE A 48 9.63 14.32 -7.75
N GLN A 49 9.90 13.31 -6.90
CA GLN A 49 9.24 13.19 -5.61
C GLN A 49 9.46 14.41 -4.71
N LEU A 50 10.70 14.89 -4.62
CA LEU A 50 11.02 16.09 -3.85
C LEU A 50 10.33 17.33 -4.41
N ALA A 51 10.26 17.46 -5.74
CA ALA A 51 9.54 18.55 -6.39
C ALA A 51 8.04 18.49 -6.06
N ILE A 52 7.42 17.32 -6.14
CA ILE A 52 6.01 17.12 -5.77
C ILE A 52 5.79 17.44 -4.29
N ALA A 53 6.65 16.95 -3.40
CA ALA A 53 6.56 17.23 -1.96
C ALA A 53 6.70 18.73 -1.67
N ALA A 54 7.64 19.41 -2.33
CA ALA A 54 7.80 20.85 -2.23
C ALA A 54 6.57 21.60 -2.75
N LEU A 55 5.97 21.18 -3.86
CA LEU A 55 4.73 21.74 -4.38
C LEU A 55 3.56 21.54 -3.41
N ILE A 56 3.44 20.38 -2.77
CA ILE A 56 2.42 20.11 -1.75
C ILE A 56 2.62 21.03 -0.55
N VAL A 57 3.87 21.20 -0.09
CA VAL A 57 4.19 22.10 1.03
C VAL A 57 3.90 23.55 0.67
N LEU A 58 4.34 24.01 -0.51
CA LEU A 58 4.06 25.37 -1.00
C LEU A 58 2.56 25.61 -1.11
N TRP A 59 1.82 24.67 -1.67
CA TRP A 59 0.37 24.75 -1.75
C TRP A 59 -0.29 24.77 -0.37
N LEU A 60 0.22 24.01 0.59
CA LEU A 60 -0.31 24.00 1.96
C LEU A 60 -0.05 25.35 2.66
N VAL A 61 1.12 25.95 2.45
CA VAL A 61 1.48 27.27 2.99
C VAL A 61 0.68 28.38 2.31
N ASP A 62 0.46 28.29 1.00
CA ASP A 62 -0.36 29.25 0.23
C ASP A 62 -1.87 29.13 0.54
N ARG A 63 -2.30 27.97 1.05
CA ARG A 63 -3.70 27.71 1.45
C ARG A 63 -4.07 28.17 2.87
N ILE A 64 -3.10 28.52 3.72
CA ILE A 64 -3.34 29.07 5.06
C ILE A 64 -3.25 30.59 4.99
#